data_AF-A0A9D8SI28-F1
#
_entry.id   AF-A0A9D8SI28-F1
#
_cell.length_a   1.000
_cell.length_b   1.000
_cell.length_c   1.000
_cell.angle_alpha   90.00
_cell.angle_beta   90.00
_cell.angle_gamma   90.00
#
_symmetry.space_group_name_H-M   'P 1'
#
loop_
_entity.id
_entity.type
_entity.pdbx_description
1 polymer ?
#
loop_
_entity_poly.entity_id
_entity_poly.type
_entity_poly.pdbx_seq_one_letter_code
_entity_poly.pdbx_strand_id
1 'polypeptide(L)'
;MTFQELLAFLFQQAETQTFRDAAANIQKRISGMTDAVFLNILEEIGVIPEKVPHDSTVEKLFAKTADIILCECFRRLGLQASVLQERADSADVFGSSPIYGYSFAADAKTFRLSRTAK
;
A
#
# COMPACT_ATOMS: atom_id res chain seq x y z
N MET A 1 15.65 -2.91 3.68
CA MET A 1 14.48 -3.76 3.98
C MET A 1 14.13 -4.52 2.71
N THR A 2 13.83 -5.80 2.78
CA THR A 2 13.41 -6.61 1.62
C THR A 2 11.89 -6.75 1.56
N PHE A 3 11.35 -7.21 0.42
CA PHE A 3 9.93 -7.54 0.31
C PHE A 3 9.52 -8.65 1.29
N GLN A 4 10.40 -9.63 1.52
CA GLN A 4 10.16 -10.70 2.50
C GLN A 4 10.05 -10.16 3.93
N GLU A 5 10.89 -9.19 4.30
CA GLU A 5 10.82 -8.52 5.60
C GLU A 5 9.53 -7.68 5.74
N LEU A 6 9.10 -7.01 4.67
CA LEU A 6 7.81 -6.33 4.65
C LEU A 6 6.67 -7.31 4.91
N LEU A 7 6.65 -8.44 4.21
CA LEU A 7 5.64 -9.47 4.40
C LEU A 7 5.63 -9.98 5.84
N ALA A 8 6.79 -10.33 6.41
CA ALA A 8 6.89 -10.76 7.80
C ALA A 8 6.34 -9.70 8.77
N PHE A 9 6.63 -8.43 8.51
CA PHE A 9 6.09 -7.31 9.26
C PHE A 9 4.56 -7.21 9.12
N LEU A 10 3.98 -7.40 7.93
CA LEU A 10 2.52 -7.39 7.74
C LEU A 10 1.82 -8.50 8.51
N PHE A 11 2.36 -9.72 8.50
CA PHE A 11 1.84 -10.83 9.31
C PHE A 11 1.84 -10.47 10.80
N GLN A 12 2.95 -9.95 11.31
CA GLN A 12 3.06 -9.51 12.70
C GLN A 12 2.03 -8.40 13.04
N GLN A 13 1.87 -7.40 12.17
CA GLN A 13 0.89 -6.34 12.38
C GLN A 13 -0.56 -6.86 12.37
N ALA A 14 -0.87 -7.82 11.48
CA ALA A 14 -2.19 -8.42 11.39
C ALA A 14 -2.58 -9.20 12.66
N GLU A 15 -1.61 -9.78 13.36
CA GLU A 15 -1.83 -10.56 14.58
C GLU A 15 -1.86 -9.71 15.86
N THR A 16 -1.08 -8.61 15.90
CA THR A 16 -0.79 -7.91 17.16
C THR A 16 -1.43 -6.53 17.29
N GLN A 17 -1.94 -5.95 16.21
CA GLN A 17 -2.43 -4.57 16.19
C GLN A 17 -3.87 -4.50 15.68
N THR A 18 -4.56 -3.41 16.01
CA THR A 18 -5.79 -3.05 15.30
C THR A 18 -5.45 -2.71 13.85
N PHE A 19 -6.40 -2.88 12.93
CA PHE A 19 -6.16 -2.55 11.52
C PHE A 19 -5.69 -1.10 11.31
N ARG A 20 -6.25 -0.17 12.09
CA ARG A 20 -5.90 1.26 12.01
C ARG A 20 -4.45 1.49 12.43
N ASP A 21 -4.05 0.91 13.56
CA ASP A 21 -2.70 1.07 14.10
C ASP A 21 -1.68 0.35 13.21
N ALA A 22 -2.02 -0.84 12.70
CA ALA A 22 -1.25 -1.55 11.70
C ALA A 22 -1.01 -0.69 10.45
N ALA A 23 -2.06 -0.10 9.88
CA ALA A 23 -1.95 0.76 8.70
C ALA A 23 -1.07 2.00 8.97
N ALA A 24 -1.21 2.64 10.12
CA ALA A 24 -0.38 3.78 10.51
C ALA A 24 1.11 3.38 10.67
N ASN A 25 1.38 2.23 11.27
CA ASN A 25 2.73 1.69 11.44
C ASN A 25 3.36 1.34 10.08
N ILE A 26 2.59 0.74 9.17
CA ILE A 26 3.01 0.44 7.80
C ILE A 26 3.34 1.74 7.06
N GLN A 27 2.47 2.75 7.12
CA GLN A 27 2.73 4.04 6.48
C GLN A 27 4.01 4.68 6.99
N LYS A 28 4.22 4.71 8.32
CA LYS A 28 5.46 5.24 8.91
C LYS A 28 6.69 4.46 8.43
N ARG A 29 6.58 3.14 8.32
CA ARG A 29 7.67 2.28 7.82
C ARG A 29 8.01 2.62 6.37
N ILE A 30 7.00 2.73 5.50
CA ILE A 30 7.14 2.99 4.05
C ILE A 30 7.74 4.38 3.78
N SER A 31 7.20 5.43 4.40
CA SER A 31 7.72 6.79 4.22
C SER A 31 9.15 6.99 4.77
N GLY A 32 9.62 6.10 5.66
CA GLY A 32 10.99 6.11 6.17
C GLY A 32 12.03 5.40 5.30
N MET A 33 11.64 4.83 4.16
CA MET A 33 12.56 4.06 3.29
C MET A 33 13.37 4.95 2.36
N THR A 34 14.60 4.51 2.06
CA THR A 34 15.39 5.10 0.96
C THR A 34 14.78 4.75 -0.39
N ASP A 35 15.08 5.54 -1.42
CA ASP A 35 14.55 5.35 -2.78
C ASP A 35 14.88 3.97 -3.35
N ALA A 36 16.11 3.50 -3.18
CA ALA A 36 16.51 2.17 -3.65
C ALA A 36 15.69 1.05 -2.99
N VAL A 37 15.43 1.14 -1.69
CA VAL A 37 14.60 0.16 -0.98
C VAL A 37 13.14 0.27 -1.41
N PHE A 38 12.64 1.49 -1.55
CA PHE A 38 11.26 1.75 -1.95
C PHE A 38 10.96 1.20 -3.35
N LEU A 39 11.84 1.42 -4.33
CA LEU A 39 11.69 0.92 -5.70
C LEU A 39 11.63 -0.61 -5.74
N ASN A 40 12.50 -1.31 -5.00
CA ASN A 40 12.45 -2.76 -4.90
C ASN A 40 11.11 -3.28 -4.35
N ILE A 41 10.50 -2.56 -3.40
CA ILE A 41 9.18 -2.93 -2.87
C ILE A 41 8.07 -2.61 -3.88
N LEU A 42 8.17 -1.48 -4.59
CA LEU A 42 7.21 -1.06 -5.60
C LEU A 42 7.10 -2.08 -6.75
N GLU A 43 8.21 -2.67 -7.17
CA GLU A 43 8.23 -3.70 -8.23
C GLU A 43 7.47 -4.98 -7.82
N GLU A 44 7.42 -5.29 -6.52
CA GLU A 44 6.86 -6.54 -5.99
C GLU A 44 5.41 -6.40 -5.49
N ILE A 45 5.01 -5.21 -5.00
CA ILE A 45 3.73 -5.03 -4.29
C ILE A 45 2.49 -5.33 -5.15
N GLY A 46 2.61 -5.26 -6.48
CA GLY A 46 1.53 -5.60 -7.41
C GLY A 46 1.06 -7.05 -7.33
N VAL A 47 1.88 -7.94 -6.76
CA VAL A 47 1.62 -9.38 -6.68
C VAL A 47 1.41 -9.82 -5.24
N ILE A 48 0.17 -10.23 -4.92
CA ILE A 48 -0.12 -10.83 -3.60
C ILE A 48 0.57 -12.19 -3.55
N PRO A 49 1.43 -12.48 -2.55
CA PRO A 49 2.04 -13.80 -2.43
C PRO A 49 1.01 -14.88 -2.10
N GLU A 50 1.12 -16.06 -2.72
CA GLU A 50 0.18 -17.18 -2.53
C GLU A 50 0.08 -17.66 -1.07
N LYS A 51 1.12 -17.43 -0.26
CA LYS A 51 1.12 -17.75 1.18
C LYS A 51 0.18 -16.86 2.01
N VAL A 52 -0.28 -15.72 1.47
CA VAL A 52 -1.23 -14.82 2.14
C VAL A 52 -2.63 -15.44 2.02
N PRO A 53 -3.29 -15.82 3.14
CA PRO A 53 -4.59 -16.47 3.08
C PRO A 53 -5.67 -15.55 2.49
N HIS A 54 -6.60 -16.13 1.74
CA HIS A 54 -7.74 -15.40 1.17
C HIS A 54 -8.69 -14.87 2.27
N ASP A 55 -9.26 -13.69 2.03
CA ASP A 55 -10.14 -12.88 2.89
C ASP A 55 -9.59 -12.57 4.30
N SER A 56 -8.28 -12.75 4.49
CA SER A 56 -7.63 -12.56 5.78
C SER A 56 -7.34 -11.08 6.10
N THR A 57 -7.12 -10.79 7.38
CA THR A 57 -6.65 -9.46 7.84
C THR A 57 -5.32 -9.09 7.18
N VAL A 58 -4.41 -10.05 6.99
CA VAL A 58 -3.12 -9.81 6.33
C VAL A 58 -3.30 -9.50 4.84
N GLU A 59 -4.25 -10.12 4.15
CA GLU A 59 -4.58 -9.74 2.76
C GLU A 59 -5.12 -8.31 2.67
N LYS A 60 -6.04 -7.95 3.57
CA LYS A 60 -6.58 -6.58 3.66
C LYS A 60 -5.49 -5.55 3.97
N LEU A 61 -4.54 -5.89 4.84
CA LEU A 61 -3.37 -5.04 5.11
C LEU A 61 -2.39 -4.98 3.93
N PHE A 62 -2.23 -6.07 3.19
CA PHE A 62 -1.42 -6.08 1.96
C PHE A 62 -2.01 -5.13 0.91
N ALA A 63 -3.32 -5.22 0.66
CA ALA A 63 -4.02 -4.28 -0.21
C ALA A 63 -3.83 -2.83 0.28
N LYS A 64 -4.02 -2.57 1.59
CA LYS A 64 -3.79 -1.23 2.16
C LYS A 64 -2.34 -0.75 2.02
N THR A 65 -1.38 -1.67 2.05
CA THR A 65 0.04 -1.37 1.85
C THR A 65 0.29 -0.93 0.41
N ALA A 66 -0.42 -1.49 -0.57
CA ALA A 66 -0.35 -1.03 -1.96
C ALA A 66 -0.87 0.41 -2.11
N ASP A 67 -1.98 0.77 -1.45
CA ASP A 67 -2.48 2.16 -1.42
C ASP A 67 -1.44 3.12 -0.83
N ILE A 68 -0.83 2.72 0.28
CA ILE A 68 0.22 3.49 0.97
C ILE A 68 1.42 3.70 0.05
N ILE A 69 1.87 2.66 -0.65
CA ILE A 69 2.97 2.74 -1.61
C ILE A 69 2.60 3.64 -2.79
N LEU A 70 1.39 3.52 -3.33
CA LEU A 70 0.90 4.38 -4.42
C LEU A 70 0.87 5.86 -3.98
N CYS A 71 0.36 6.14 -2.79
CA CYS A 71 0.37 7.47 -2.20
C CYS A 71 1.80 8.00 -2.02
N GLU A 72 2.73 7.17 -1.56
CA GLU A 72 4.14 7.54 -1.40
C GLU A 72 4.82 7.78 -2.75
N CYS A 73 4.46 7.05 -3.81
CA CYS A 73 4.92 7.32 -5.18
C CYS A 73 4.54 8.74 -5.59
N PHE A 74 3.29 9.15 -5.40
CA PHE A 74 2.85 10.51 -5.74
C PHE A 74 3.60 11.58 -4.96
N ARG A 75 3.85 11.36 -3.66
CA ARG A 75 4.67 12.28 -2.84
C ARG A 75 6.10 12.40 -3.35
N ARG A 76 6.73 11.28 -3.71
CA ARG A 76 8.09 11.25 -4.28
C ARG A 76 8.16 11.91 -5.66
N LEU A 77 7.05 11.92 -6.41
CA LEU A 77 6.89 12.67 -7.66
C LEU A 77 6.60 14.17 -7.44
N GLY A 78 6.55 14.65 -6.19
CA GLY A 78 6.32 16.06 -5.86
C GLY A 78 4.84 16.47 -5.81
N LEU A 79 3.92 15.50 -5.79
CA LEU A 79 2.49 15.76 -5.63
C LEU A 79 2.10 15.76 -4.15
N GLN A 80 1.01 16.45 -3.82
CA GLN A 80 0.36 16.27 -2.52
C GLN A 80 -0.54 15.04 -2.63
N ALA A 81 -0.40 14.10 -1.70
CA ALA A 81 -1.23 12.89 -1.71
C ALA A 81 -1.51 12.35 -0.29
N SER A 82 -2.68 11.76 -0.13
CA SER A 82 -3.14 11.14 1.10
C SER A 82 -3.90 9.85 0.82
N VAL A 83 -3.64 8.83 1.64
CA VAL A 83 -4.43 7.60 1.70
C VAL A 83 -5.75 7.91 2.41
N LEU A 84 -6.87 7.54 1.80
CA LEU A 84 -8.19 7.72 2.39
C LEU A 84 -8.49 6.59 3.38
N GLN A 85 -9.24 6.92 4.45
CA GLN A 85 -9.56 5.97 5.53
C GLN A 85 -10.89 5.24 5.31
N GLU A 86 -11.73 5.77 4.43
CA GLU A 86 -13.04 5.21 4.12
C GLU A 86 -12.90 3.96 3.24
N ARG A 87 -13.81 3.00 3.41
CA ARG A 87 -13.71 1.65 2.79
C ARG A 87 -14.82 1.35 1.79
N ALA A 88 -15.82 2.22 1.66
CA ALA A 88 -16.99 1.99 0.83
C ALA A 88 -17.25 3.24 -0.02
N ASP A 89 -17.34 3.03 -1.34
CA ASP A 89 -17.68 4.07 -2.34
C ASP A 89 -16.75 5.30 -2.31
N SER A 90 -15.48 5.07 -1.99
CA SER A 90 -14.44 6.10 -1.87
C SER A 90 -13.14 5.55 -2.45
N ALA A 91 -12.34 6.42 -3.09
CA ALA A 91 -11.05 6.04 -3.65
C ALA A 91 -10.03 5.69 -2.57
N ASP A 92 -9.00 4.92 -2.90
CA ASP A 92 -7.97 4.56 -1.92
C ASP A 92 -6.99 5.70 -1.64
N VAL A 93 -6.69 6.50 -2.67
CA VAL A 93 -5.73 7.61 -2.63
C VAL A 93 -6.31 8.83 -3.34
N PHE A 94 -6.18 9.99 -2.70
CA PHE A 94 -6.43 11.28 -3.31
C PHE A 94 -5.12 12.05 -3.48
N GLY A 95 -4.96 12.73 -4.61
CA GLY A 95 -3.80 13.57 -4.85
C GLY A 95 -4.09 14.83 -5.64
N SER A 96 -3.18 15.79 -5.54
CA SER A 96 -3.24 17.06 -6.27
C SER A 96 -1.85 17.56 -6.66
N SER A 97 -1.80 18.30 -7.77
CA SER A 97 -0.59 18.99 -8.20
C SER A 97 -0.53 20.39 -7.60
N PRO A 98 0.48 20.70 -6.77
CA PRO A 98 0.67 22.06 -6.26
C PRO A 98 1.14 23.04 -7.34
N ILE A 99 1.63 22.53 -8.49
CA ILE A 99 2.20 23.34 -9.58
C ILE A 99 1.15 23.63 -10.65
N TYR A 100 0.33 22.62 -11.02
CA TYR A 100 -0.58 22.71 -12.16
C TYR A 100 -2.06 22.80 -11.77
N GLY A 101 -2.40 22.66 -10.49
CA GLY A 101 -3.76 22.90 -9.97
C GLY A 101 -4.80 21.82 -10.31
N TYR A 102 -4.40 20.65 -10.80
CA TYR A 102 -5.30 19.51 -10.98
C TYR A 102 -5.36 18.63 -9.72
N SER A 103 -6.45 17.87 -9.59
CA SER A 103 -6.62 16.82 -8.59
C SER A 103 -7.01 15.50 -9.26
N PHE A 104 -6.82 14.41 -8.55
CA PHE A 104 -7.14 13.07 -9.03
C PHE A 104 -7.45 12.12 -7.86
N ALA A 105 -8.16 11.06 -8.19
CA ALA A 105 -8.35 9.89 -7.35
C ALA A 105 -7.61 8.70 -7.97
N ALA A 106 -7.08 7.81 -7.15
CA ALA A 106 -6.35 6.63 -7.60
C ALA A 106 -6.63 5.44 -6.68
N ASP A 107 -6.71 4.25 -7.29
CA ASP A 107 -6.86 2.97 -6.60
C ASP A 107 -5.66 2.08 -6.89
N ALA A 108 -5.15 1.42 -5.86
CA ALA A 108 -4.16 0.37 -6.05
C ALA A 108 -4.88 -0.97 -6.31
N LYS A 109 -4.33 -1.77 -7.23
CA LYS A 109 -4.86 -3.10 -7.56
C LYS A 109 -3.72 -4.09 -7.46
N THR A 110 -3.94 -5.16 -6.71
CA THR A 110 -2.98 -6.25 -6.54
C THR A 110 -3.65 -7.59 -6.81
N PHE A 111 -2.91 -8.52 -7.39
CA PHE A 111 -3.44 -9.84 -7.75
C PHE A 111 -2.45 -10.93 -7.42
N ARG A 112 -2.95 -12.11 -7.07
CA ARG A 112 -2.14 -13.33 -7.07
C ARG A 112 -1.80 -13.72 -8.51
N LEU A 113 -0.65 -14.37 -8.71
CA LEU A 113 -0.31 -14.93 -10.02
C LEU A 113 -1.26 -16.06 -10.40
N SER A 114 -1.82 -16.75 -9.39
CA SER A 114 -2.84 -17.78 -9.57
C SER A 114 -4.23 -17.26 -9.97
N ARG A 115 -4.45 -15.94 -10.06
CA ARG A 115 -5.76 -15.37 -10.42
C ARG A 115 -6.12 -15.69 -11.87
N THR A 116 -7.21 -16.43 -12.06
CA THR A 116 -7.64 -16.94 -13.38
C THR A 116 -8.63 -16.03 -14.11
N ALA A 117 -9.55 -15.36 -13.39
CA ALA A 117 -10.50 -14.41 -13.97
C ALA A 117 -10.22 -12.98 -13.50
N LYS A 118 -10.08 -12.04 -14.46
CA LYS A 118 -9.75 -10.64 -14.19
C LYS A 118 -10.97 -9.74 -14.17
#